data_AF-A0A0L0GDM7-F1
#
_entry.id   AF-A0A0L0GDM7-F1
#
_cell.length_a   1.000
_cell.length_b   1.000
_cell.length_c   1.000
_cell.angle_alpha   90.00
_cell.angle_beta   90.00
_cell.angle_gamma   90.00
#
_symmetry.space_group_name_H-M   'P 1'
#
loop_
_entity.id
_entity.type
_entity.pdbx_description
1 polymer ?
#
loop_
_entity_poly.entity_id
_entity_poly.type
_entity_poly.pdbx_seq_one_letter_code
_entity_poly.pdbx_strand_id
1 'polypeptide(L)'
;MSIITSIAYTALLASAAIAAPAAIVRRDSSSSQICNLAWSNSGMQANTDCTGADVLFADPLIPDPRVDAQRANPTGELMAYLSVATVNPLYAPDPRLLNYQWQQNLDVNSEGELWGDYWFNPDDLNDKILPIMKDIITSYKALNFTAISSDNAKPSTAVTENDAQAKAYYDADRIDPRYVEYMQNIVDFAHSIDMKVALKNPSYYVNEPTIIDEFDAYIVESLFNWYPWDIDVYGSLPYGPKPFWIFQYPGENGLTNQELHDRMVDRQVREVYMDSTDGYVRYYAY
;
A
#
# COMPACT_ATOMS: atom_id res chain seq x y z
N MET A 1 53.97 -11.81 -55.01
CA MET A 1 55.05 -11.20 -54.18
C MET A 1 54.49 -9.91 -53.61
N SER A 2 54.70 -9.69 -52.31
CA SER A 2 54.02 -8.75 -51.43
C SER A 2 53.84 -7.33 -51.97
N ILE A 3 52.67 -6.73 -51.69
CA ILE A 3 52.54 -5.28 -51.54
C ILE A 3 51.91 -5.03 -50.17
N ILE A 4 52.70 -4.38 -49.33
CA ILE A 4 52.38 -3.88 -48.01
C ILE A 4 51.57 -2.60 -48.20
N THR A 5 50.32 -2.57 -47.73
CA THR A 5 49.58 -1.32 -47.54
C THR A 5 49.63 -0.92 -46.08
N SER A 6 50.48 0.08 -45.81
CA SER A 6 50.52 0.83 -44.56
C SER A 6 49.20 1.60 -44.39
N ILE A 7 48.39 1.23 -43.41
CA ILE A 7 47.24 2.02 -42.98
C ILE A 7 47.77 3.03 -41.95
N ALA A 8 47.78 4.31 -42.34
CA ALA A 8 48.13 5.41 -41.47
C ALA A 8 47.06 5.59 -40.38
N TYR A 9 47.54 5.66 -39.14
CA TYR A 9 46.80 5.97 -37.94
C TYR A 9 46.10 7.33 -38.04
N THR A 10 44.80 7.35 -37.79
CA THR A 10 44.11 8.55 -37.33
C THR A 10 43.60 8.25 -35.92
N ALA A 11 44.30 8.78 -34.92
CA ALA A 11 43.89 8.69 -33.52
C ALA A 11 42.70 9.65 -33.31
N LEU A 12 41.49 9.11 -33.22
CA LEU A 12 40.37 9.80 -32.57
C LEU A 12 40.48 9.54 -31.07
N LEU A 13 40.94 10.55 -30.33
CA LEU A 13 40.67 10.67 -28.90
C LEU A 13 39.16 10.91 -28.75
N ALA A 14 38.40 9.83 -28.59
CA ALA A 14 37.05 9.93 -28.07
C ALA A 14 37.18 10.33 -26.59
N SER A 15 36.91 11.60 -26.30
CA SER A 15 36.66 12.06 -24.95
C SER A 15 35.48 11.25 -24.40
N ALA A 16 35.77 10.26 -23.56
CA ALA A 16 34.80 9.72 -22.64
C ALA A 16 34.44 10.85 -21.68
N ALA A 17 33.42 11.63 -22.03
CA ALA A 17 32.66 12.36 -21.04
C ALA A 17 32.07 11.28 -20.13
N ILE A 18 32.72 11.06 -18.99
CA ILE A 18 32.11 10.42 -17.85
C ILE A 18 30.99 11.37 -17.46
N ALA A 19 29.82 11.16 -18.04
CA ALA A 19 28.59 11.69 -17.47
C ALA A 19 28.52 11.04 -16.08
N ALA A 20 28.95 11.78 -15.06
CA ALA A 20 28.46 11.53 -13.73
C ALA A 20 26.94 11.40 -13.87
N PRO A 21 26.31 10.36 -13.30
CA PRO A 21 24.86 10.28 -13.36
C PRO A 21 24.37 11.61 -12.79
N ALA A 22 23.69 12.41 -13.62
CA ALA A 22 22.90 13.50 -13.11
C ALA A 22 22.03 12.84 -12.06
N ALA A 23 22.21 13.20 -10.79
CA ALA A 23 21.39 12.71 -9.71
C ALA A 23 19.96 12.96 -10.16
N ILE A 24 19.27 11.89 -10.56
CA ILE A 24 17.85 11.93 -10.81
C ILE A 24 17.32 12.26 -9.43
N VAL A 25 16.96 13.53 -9.24
CA VAL A 25 16.24 13.98 -8.05
C VAL A 25 14.91 13.23 -8.12
N ARG A 26 14.85 12.04 -7.52
CA ARG A 26 13.63 11.25 -7.48
C ARG A 26 12.71 12.03 -6.56
N ARG A 27 11.69 12.65 -7.15
CA ARG A 27 10.58 13.19 -6.36
C ARG A 27 9.67 12.02 -6.04
N ASP A 28 9.14 12.01 -4.83
CA ASP A 28 8.09 11.10 -4.42
C ASP A 28 6.87 11.22 -5.35
N SER A 29 6.06 10.17 -5.34
CA SER A 29 4.90 10.00 -6.21
C SER A 29 3.83 11.07 -6.00
N SER A 30 2.87 11.16 -6.93
CA SER A 30 2.01 12.34 -7.12
C SER A 30 1.21 12.83 -5.88
N SER A 31 0.90 14.13 -5.92
CA SER A 31 0.37 15.04 -4.90
C SER A 31 -1.07 14.87 -4.40
N SER A 32 -1.70 13.69 -4.55
CA SER A 32 -3.08 13.51 -4.07
C SER A 32 -3.10 13.43 -2.54
N GLN A 33 -3.88 14.29 -1.88
CA GLN A 33 -3.99 14.31 -0.43
C GLN A 33 -5.07 13.33 0.04
N ILE A 34 -4.70 12.43 0.94
CA ILE A 34 -5.63 11.46 1.54
C ILE A 34 -6.03 11.89 2.96
N CYS A 35 -7.30 11.73 3.31
CA CYS A 35 -7.76 11.75 4.69
C CYS A 35 -8.15 10.34 5.11
N ASN A 36 -7.43 9.76 6.08
CA ASN A 36 -7.74 8.45 6.62
C ASN A 36 -8.70 8.57 7.81
N LEU A 37 -9.94 8.11 7.60
CA LEU A 37 -11.00 7.96 8.57
C LEU A 37 -11.33 6.48 8.86
N ALA A 38 -10.69 5.55 8.15
CA ALA A 38 -11.00 4.13 8.23
C ALA A 38 -10.55 3.53 9.56
N TRP A 39 -9.32 3.82 9.99
CA TRP A 39 -8.74 3.26 11.21
C TRP A 39 -7.47 4.02 11.61
N SER A 40 -7.03 3.88 12.87
CA SER A 40 -5.70 4.28 13.35
C SER A 40 -5.29 3.44 14.57
N ASN A 41 -4.00 3.42 14.94
CA ASN A 41 -3.55 2.74 16.17
C ASN A 41 -3.94 3.56 17.42
N SER A 42 -3.99 4.88 17.29
CA SER A 42 -4.44 5.79 18.34
C SER A 42 -5.93 5.71 18.65
N GLY A 43 -6.74 5.14 17.75
CA GLY A 43 -8.20 5.21 17.79
C GLY A 43 -8.76 6.62 17.54
N MET A 44 -7.94 7.56 17.06
CA MET A 44 -8.27 8.97 16.83
C MET A 44 -8.49 9.32 15.36
N GLN A 45 -8.60 8.34 14.45
CA GLN A 45 -8.83 8.56 13.02
C GLN A 45 -10.03 9.49 12.74
N ALA A 46 -11.06 9.46 13.60
CA ALA A 46 -12.23 10.34 13.49
C ALA A 46 -11.88 11.83 13.68
N ASN A 47 -10.78 12.16 14.37
CA ASN A 47 -10.34 13.54 14.59
C ASN A 47 -9.56 14.13 13.41
N THR A 48 -9.15 13.30 12.43
CA THR A 48 -8.36 13.74 11.27
C THR A 48 -9.06 14.89 10.53
N ASP A 49 -8.34 16.01 10.35
CA ASP A 49 -8.81 17.12 9.51
C ASP A 49 -8.72 16.73 8.03
N CYS A 50 -9.89 16.60 7.40
CA CYS A 50 -9.99 16.26 5.98
C CYS A 50 -10.07 17.47 5.05
N THR A 51 -9.85 18.69 5.55
CA THR A 51 -9.97 19.91 4.74
C THR A 51 -8.96 19.89 3.59
N GLY A 52 -9.47 19.90 2.36
CA GLY A 52 -8.65 19.90 1.14
C GLY A 52 -8.13 18.53 0.71
N ALA A 53 -8.59 17.44 1.33
CA ALA A 53 -8.28 16.09 0.87
C ALA A 53 -8.94 15.80 -0.48
N ASP A 54 -8.17 15.20 -1.39
CA ASP A 54 -8.65 14.70 -2.69
C ASP A 54 -9.35 13.33 -2.53
N VAL A 55 -8.94 12.56 -1.51
CA VAL A 55 -9.44 11.23 -1.21
C VAL A 55 -9.88 11.16 0.24
N LEU A 56 -11.13 10.78 0.51
CA LEU A 56 -11.54 10.33 1.85
C LEU A 56 -11.51 8.81 1.88
N PHE A 57 -10.68 8.27 2.75
CA PHE A 57 -10.56 6.83 3.00
C PHE A 57 -11.33 6.47 4.26
N ALA A 58 -12.35 5.63 4.15
CA ALA A 58 -13.27 5.35 5.23
C ALA A 58 -13.61 3.85 5.34
N ASP A 59 -13.99 3.43 6.55
CA ASP A 59 -14.64 2.14 6.76
C ASP A 59 -16.13 2.25 6.40
N PRO A 60 -16.63 1.47 5.42
CA PRO A 60 -18.03 1.50 5.03
C PRO A 60 -19.03 1.12 6.14
N LEU A 61 -18.56 0.44 7.20
CA LEU A 61 -19.38 0.03 8.35
C LEU A 61 -19.47 1.11 9.44
N ILE A 62 -18.62 2.14 9.39
CA ILE A 62 -18.58 3.22 10.38
C ILE A 62 -19.17 4.49 9.75
N PRO A 63 -20.34 4.98 10.23
CA PRO A 63 -20.92 6.22 9.73
C PRO A 63 -20.01 7.42 10.02
N ASP A 64 -19.77 8.25 9.00
CA ASP A 64 -19.03 9.50 9.14
C ASP A 64 -19.71 10.63 8.36
N PRO A 65 -20.03 11.77 9.00
CA PRO A 65 -20.74 12.87 8.35
C PRO A 65 -19.95 13.51 7.19
N ARG A 66 -18.61 13.41 7.16
CA ARG A 66 -17.78 13.89 6.05
C ARG A 66 -17.95 12.99 4.83
N VAL A 67 -18.04 11.68 5.04
CA VAL A 67 -18.34 10.72 3.98
C VAL A 67 -19.74 10.95 3.42
N ASP A 68 -20.73 11.16 4.29
CA ASP A 68 -22.10 11.46 3.84
C ASP A 68 -22.20 12.78 3.08
N ALA A 69 -21.48 13.82 3.53
CA ALA A 69 -21.39 15.09 2.81
C ALA A 69 -20.75 14.92 1.43
N GLN A 70 -19.68 14.14 1.33
CA GLN A 70 -19.00 13.82 0.07
C GLN A 70 -19.91 13.03 -0.88
N ARG A 71 -20.70 12.07 -0.37
CA ARG A 71 -21.70 11.34 -1.16
C ARG A 71 -22.77 12.26 -1.72
N ALA A 72 -23.20 13.26 -0.94
CA ALA A 72 -24.23 14.22 -1.33
C ALA A 72 -23.71 15.28 -2.32
N ASN A 73 -22.44 15.66 -2.20
CA ASN A 73 -21.80 16.64 -3.08
C ASN A 73 -20.35 16.22 -3.39
N PRO A 74 -20.15 15.36 -4.41
CA PRO A 74 -18.84 14.82 -4.71
C PRO A 74 -17.86 15.89 -5.20
N THR A 75 -16.77 16.09 -4.47
CA THR A 75 -15.67 17.02 -4.81
C THR A 75 -14.32 16.32 -5.05
N GLY A 76 -14.28 15.00 -4.88
CA GLY A 76 -13.10 14.15 -4.82
C GLY A 76 -13.50 12.68 -4.65
N GLU A 77 -12.54 11.80 -4.38
CA GLU A 77 -12.72 10.35 -4.33
C GLU A 77 -13.17 9.86 -2.95
N LEU A 78 -14.01 8.83 -2.94
CA LEU A 78 -14.37 8.06 -1.76
C LEU A 78 -13.77 6.67 -1.88
N MET A 79 -12.82 6.35 -1.00
CA MET A 79 -12.18 5.05 -0.93
C MET A 79 -12.71 4.24 0.26
N ALA A 80 -13.17 3.03 0.00
CA ALA A 80 -13.62 2.09 1.03
C ALA A 80 -12.48 1.21 1.52
N TYR A 81 -12.37 1.01 2.83
CA TYR A 81 -11.58 -0.08 3.40
C TYR A 81 -12.19 -1.44 3.04
N LEU A 82 -11.35 -2.38 2.62
CA LEU A 82 -11.75 -3.76 2.38
C LEU A 82 -10.59 -4.71 2.70
N SER A 83 -10.74 -5.54 3.72
CA SER A 83 -9.88 -6.72 3.87
C SER A 83 -10.25 -7.78 2.84
N VAL A 84 -9.32 -8.09 1.93
CA VAL A 84 -9.60 -8.95 0.77
C VAL A 84 -9.27 -10.43 1.00
N ALA A 85 -8.40 -10.76 1.97
CA ALA A 85 -8.03 -12.14 2.25
C ALA A 85 -8.20 -12.57 3.71
N THR A 86 -8.75 -11.70 4.56
CA THR A 86 -9.17 -12.08 5.91
C THR A 86 -10.63 -11.71 6.16
N VAL A 87 -11.20 -12.30 7.21
CA VAL A 87 -12.47 -11.87 7.79
C VAL A 87 -12.32 -11.74 9.30
N ASN A 88 -12.85 -10.65 9.85
CA ASN A 88 -13.06 -10.55 11.28
C ASN A 88 -14.49 -10.96 11.65
N PRO A 89 -14.69 -11.89 12.61
CA PRO A 89 -16.02 -12.29 13.05
C PRO A 89 -16.89 -11.16 13.62
N LEU A 90 -16.28 -10.07 14.10
CA LEU A 90 -16.99 -8.95 14.72
C LEU A 90 -17.43 -7.88 13.72
N TYR A 91 -16.75 -7.76 12.59
CA TYR A 91 -16.94 -6.67 11.62
C TYR A 91 -16.87 -7.15 10.16
N ALA A 92 -17.41 -8.33 9.88
CA ALA A 92 -17.48 -8.87 8.52
C ALA A 92 -18.38 -8.00 7.61
N PRO A 93 -17.88 -7.48 6.47
CA PRO A 93 -18.69 -6.70 5.55
C PRO A 93 -19.80 -7.52 4.87
N ASP A 94 -19.63 -8.85 4.81
CA ASP A 94 -20.65 -9.80 4.41
C ASP A 94 -20.60 -11.06 5.29
N PRO A 95 -21.70 -11.49 5.91
CA PRO A 95 -21.72 -12.65 6.81
C PRO A 95 -21.38 -13.97 6.12
N ARG A 96 -21.48 -14.08 4.79
CA ARG A 96 -21.09 -15.29 4.03
C ARG A 96 -19.60 -15.62 4.20
N LEU A 97 -18.76 -14.60 4.40
CA LEU A 97 -17.31 -14.77 4.60
C LEU A 97 -16.99 -15.57 5.87
N LEU A 98 -17.85 -15.53 6.89
CA LEU A 98 -17.65 -16.24 8.15
C LEU A 98 -17.61 -17.77 7.98
N ASN A 99 -18.14 -18.31 6.88
CA ASN A 99 -18.09 -19.74 6.58
C ASN A 99 -16.71 -20.21 6.09
N TYR A 100 -15.78 -19.29 5.81
CA TYR A 100 -14.48 -19.58 5.21
C TYR A 100 -13.29 -19.19 6.09
N GLN A 101 -13.52 -18.99 7.39
CA GLN A 101 -12.46 -18.83 8.38
C GLN A 101 -11.54 -20.07 8.35
N TRP A 102 -10.26 -19.89 8.02
CA TRP A 102 -9.31 -21.00 7.90
C TRP A 102 -8.25 -20.99 9.00
N GLN A 103 -7.40 -19.98 9.02
CA GLN A 103 -6.34 -19.82 10.03
C GLN A 103 -6.47 -18.46 10.70
N GLN A 104 -6.42 -18.44 12.03
CA GLN A 104 -6.42 -17.18 12.76
C GLN A 104 -5.17 -16.37 12.36
N ASN A 105 -5.36 -15.11 12.02
CA ASN A 105 -4.26 -14.19 11.88
C ASN A 105 -3.67 -13.90 13.27
N LEU A 106 -2.37 -14.16 13.42
CA LEU A 106 -1.66 -14.00 14.69
C LEU A 106 -0.99 -12.62 14.81
N ASP A 107 -1.22 -11.73 13.85
CA ASP A 107 -0.79 -10.34 13.94
C ASP A 107 -1.41 -9.67 15.17
N VAL A 108 -0.57 -8.95 15.90
CA VAL A 108 -0.96 -8.16 17.07
C VAL A 108 -1.15 -6.69 16.70
N ASN A 109 -2.05 -6.01 17.40
CA ASN A 109 -2.19 -4.56 17.37
C ASN A 109 -1.12 -3.88 18.25
N SER A 110 -1.12 -2.55 18.30
CA SER A 110 -0.21 -1.76 19.14
C SER A 110 -0.34 -2.01 20.65
N GLU A 111 -1.41 -2.68 21.09
CA GLU A 111 -1.63 -3.07 22.49
C GLU A 111 -1.13 -4.49 22.80
N GLY A 112 -0.62 -5.20 21.78
CA GLY A 112 -0.17 -6.59 21.89
C GLY A 112 -1.30 -7.62 21.84
N GLU A 113 -2.53 -7.20 21.52
CA GLU A 113 -3.69 -8.07 21.34
C GLU A 113 -3.86 -8.49 19.89
N LEU A 114 -4.42 -9.67 19.63
CA LEU A 114 -4.70 -10.11 18.27
C LEU A 114 -5.77 -9.23 17.62
N TRP A 115 -5.60 -8.91 16.34
CA TRP A 115 -6.64 -8.24 15.53
C TRP A 115 -7.94 -9.04 15.45
N GLY A 116 -7.86 -10.37 15.63
CA GLY A 116 -9.02 -11.27 15.66
C GLY A 116 -9.48 -11.76 14.29
N ASP A 117 -8.72 -11.43 13.24
CA ASP A 117 -9.00 -11.83 11.87
C ASP A 117 -8.68 -13.30 11.62
N TYR A 118 -9.31 -13.87 10.60
CA TYR A 118 -8.99 -15.19 10.07
C TYR A 118 -8.69 -15.08 8.58
N TRP A 119 -7.55 -15.62 8.17
CA TRP A 119 -7.21 -15.86 6.77
C TRP A 119 -8.22 -16.79 6.12
N PHE A 120 -8.52 -16.55 4.85
CA PHE A 120 -9.18 -17.54 4.01
C PHE A 120 -8.18 -18.59 3.53
N ASN A 121 -8.65 -19.80 3.24
CA ASN A 121 -7.83 -20.79 2.57
C ASN A 121 -7.50 -20.29 1.14
N PRO A 122 -6.22 -20.28 0.73
CA PRO A 122 -5.84 -19.90 -0.63
C PRO A 122 -6.55 -20.69 -1.74
N ASP A 123 -6.94 -21.95 -1.48
CA ASP A 123 -7.71 -22.78 -2.41
C ASP A 123 -9.15 -22.30 -2.61
N ASP A 124 -9.70 -21.52 -1.68
CA ASP A 124 -11.07 -21.01 -1.72
C ASP A 124 -11.17 -19.60 -2.32
N LEU A 125 -10.04 -18.90 -2.52
CA LEU A 125 -10.02 -17.48 -2.90
C LEU A 125 -10.81 -17.21 -4.19
N ASN A 126 -10.49 -17.89 -5.29
CA ASN A 126 -11.16 -17.63 -6.59
C ASN A 126 -12.56 -18.25 -6.68
N ASP A 127 -12.76 -19.46 -6.13
CA ASP A 127 -14.01 -20.20 -6.33
C ASP A 127 -15.11 -19.85 -5.33
N LYS A 128 -14.74 -19.37 -4.14
CA LYS A 128 -15.66 -19.14 -3.01
C LYS A 128 -15.66 -17.70 -2.52
N ILE A 129 -14.48 -17.10 -2.34
CA ILE A 129 -14.35 -15.77 -1.75
C ILE A 129 -14.60 -14.68 -2.80
N LEU A 130 -14.01 -14.81 -4.00
CA LEU A 130 -14.12 -13.81 -5.06
C LEU A 130 -15.56 -13.45 -5.42
N PRO A 131 -16.53 -14.39 -5.57
CA PRO A 131 -17.92 -14.02 -5.80
C PRO A 131 -18.50 -13.13 -4.69
N ILE A 132 -18.16 -13.40 -3.43
CA ILE A 132 -18.62 -12.60 -2.28
C ILE A 132 -17.95 -11.21 -2.30
N MET A 133 -16.66 -11.13 -2.62
CA MET A 133 -15.96 -9.84 -2.74
C MET A 133 -16.53 -8.99 -3.87
N LYS A 134 -16.90 -9.59 -5.00
CA LYS A 134 -17.58 -8.88 -6.10
C LYS A 134 -18.90 -8.27 -5.65
N ASP A 135 -19.69 -9.00 -4.85
CA ASP A 135 -20.94 -8.48 -4.27
C ASP A 135 -20.68 -7.33 -3.28
N ILE A 136 -19.64 -7.43 -2.44
CA ILE A 136 -19.23 -6.37 -1.50
C ILE A 136 -18.81 -5.12 -2.27
N ILE A 137 -17.91 -5.26 -3.26
CA ILE A 137 -17.42 -4.14 -4.09
C ILE A 137 -18.60 -3.49 -4.83
N THR A 138 -19.52 -4.29 -5.39
CA THR A 138 -20.76 -3.77 -6.00
C THR A 138 -21.61 -2.97 -5.00
N SER A 139 -21.72 -3.45 -3.76
CA SER A 139 -22.45 -2.75 -2.69
C SER A 139 -21.75 -1.43 -2.32
N TYR A 140 -20.42 -1.40 -2.28
CA TYR A 140 -19.67 -0.17 -2.05
C TYR A 140 -19.86 0.83 -3.21
N LYS A 141 -19.86 0.38 -4.46
CA LYS A 141 -20.20 1.23 -5.61
C LYS A 141 -21.60 1.83 -5.46
N ALA A 142 -22.58 1.05 -5.02
CA ALA A 142 -23.94 1.52 -4.77
C ALA A 142 -24.04 2.55 -3.63
N LEU A 143 -23.05 2.57 -2.72
CA LEU A 143 -22.86 3.58 -1.67
C LEU A 143 -22.00 4.78 -2.14
N ASN A 144 -21.81 4.93 -3.46
CA ASN A 144 -21.01 5.97 -4.12
C ASN A 144 -19.51 5.97 -3.75
N PHE A 145 -18.95 4.85 -3.28
CA PHE A 145 -17.50 4.71 -3.26
C PHE A 145 -16.97 4.61 -4.69
N THR A 146 -15.84 5.27 -4.94
CA THR A 146 -15.15 5.31 -6.25
C THR A 146 -13.86 4.49 -6.25
N ALA A 147 -13.40 4.06 -5.08
CA ALA A 147 -12.21 3.24 -4.92
C ALA A 147 -12.36 2.26 -3.75
N ILE A 148 -11.54 1.22 -3.74
CA ILE A 148 -11.28 0.36 -2.58
C ILE A 148 -9.80 0.39 -2.20
N SER A 149 -9.49 0.24 -0.92
CA SER A 149 -8.16 -0.12 -0.43
C SER A 149 -8.15 -1.60 -0.06
N SER A 150 -7.30 -2.38 -0.72
CA SER A 150 -7.21 -3.82 -0.51
C SER A 150 -6.25 -4.15 0.63
N ASP A 151 -6.77 -4.28 1.84
CA ASP A 151 -6.02 -4.73 3.01
C ASP A 151 -5.88 -6.26 3.05
N ASN A 152 -4.86 -6.75 3.75
CA ASN A 152 -4.55 -8.16 3.89
C ASN A 152 -4.49 -8.89 2.54
N ALA A 153 -4.00 -8.22 1.49
CA ALA A 153 -3.90 -8.79 0.15
C ALA A 153 -2.83 -9.89 0.03
N LYS A 154 -2.08 -10.19 1.09
CA LYS A 154 -1.13 -11.31 1.20
C LYS A 154 -1.32 -12.00 2.55
N PRO A 155 -1.06 -13.31 2.69
CA PRO A 155 -0.97 -13.97 3.98
C PRO A 155 0.34 -13.53 4.64
N SER A 156 0.36 -12.37 5.27
CA SER A 156 1.56 -11.87 5.93
C SER A 156 1.80 -12.67 7.21
N THR A 157 2.98 -13.25 7.35
CA THR A 157 3.53 -13.70 8.65
C THR A 157 4.55 -12.71 9.20
N ALA A 158 4.62 -11.49 8.64
CA ALA A 158 5.84 -10.69 8.65
C ALA A 158 5.83 -9.46 9.57
N VAL A 159 4.83 -9.24 10.43
CA VAL A 159 4.93 -8.16 11.42
C VAL A 159 5.87 -8.61 12.54
N THR A 160 7.11 -8.12 12.55
CA THR A 160 8.09 -8.39 13.61
C THR A 160 8.94 -7.15 13.90
N GLU A 161 9.25 -6.93 15.18
CA GLU A 161 10.13 -5.85 15.66
C GLU A 161 11.62 -6.08 15.33
N ASN A 162 11.95 -7.19 14.66
CA ASN A 162 13.33 -7.61 14.41
C ASN A 162 13.68 -7.56 12.92
N ASP A 163 14.54 -6.62 12.55
CA ASP A 163 15.02 -6.40 11.18
C ASP A 163 15.56 -7.66 10.49
N ALA A 164 16.24 -8.55 11.21
CA ALA A 164 16.78 -9.78 10.66
C ALA A 164 15.70 -10.83 10.41
N GLN A 165 14.67 -10.85 11.26
CA GLN A 165 13.51 -11.73 11.10
C GLN A 165 12.59 -11.23 9.98
N ALA A 166 12.34 -9.92 9.89
CA ALA A 166 11.60 -9.30 8.79
C ALA A 166 12.30 -9.60 7.44
N LYS A 167 13.62 -9.48 7.40
CA LYS A 167 14.42 -9.87 6.22
C LYS A 167 14.31 -11.37 5.91
N ALA A 168 14.35 -12.25 6.92
CA ALA A 168 14.22 -13.69 6.71
C ALA A 168 12.84 -14.08 6.17
N TYR A 169 11.76 -13.39 6.62
CA TYR A 169 10.43 -13.58 6.05
C TYR A 169 10.38 -13.13 4.59
N TYR A 170 10.95 -11.97 4.26
CA TYR A 170 11.08 -11.52 2.87
C TYR A 170 11.85 -12.53 2.00
N ASP A 171 12.99 -13.02 2.48
CA ASP A 171 13.82 -13.98 1.73
C ASP A 171 13.13 -15.36 1.55
N ALA A 172 12.15 -15.69 2.40
CA ALA A 172 11.37 -16.93 2.36
C ALA A 172 9.97 -16.75 1.71
N ASP A 173 9.52 -15.51 1.49
CA ASP A 173 8.21 -15.19 0.93
C ASP A 173 8.17 -15.63 -0.53
N ARG A 174 7.56 -16.80 -0.76
CA ARG A 174 7.25 -17.26 -2.10
C ARG A 174 5.90 -16.71 -2.50
N ILE A 175 5.86 -16.02 -3.64
CA ILE A 175 4.61 -15.56 -4.23
C ILE A 175 3.76 -16.77 -4.60
N ASP A 176 2.55 -16.81 -4.04
CA ASP A 176 1.54 -17.81 -4.28
C ASP A 176 0.69 -17.34 -5.47
N PRO A 177 0.74 -18.06 -6.61
CA PRO A 177 0.03 -17.65 -7.82
C PRO A 177 -1.48 -17.55 -7.61
N ARG A 178 -2.06 -18.24 -6.61
CA ARG A 178 -3.50 -18.14 -6.30
C ARG A 178 -3.88 -16.76 -5.81
N TYR A 179 -3.01 -16.10 -5.02
CA TYR A 179 -3.21 -14.72 -4.57
C TYR A 179 -3.05 -13.72 -5.72
N VAL A 180 -2.06 -13.94 -6.60
CA VAL A 180 -1.88 -13.11 -7.80
C VAL A 180 -3.11 -13.18 -8.69
N GLU A 181 -3.59 -14.38 -9.02
CA GLU A 181 -4.81 -14.56 -9.82
C GLU A 181 -6.04 -13.94 -9.15
N TYR A 182 -6.19 -14.16 -7.84
CA TYR A 182 -7.30 -13.63 -7.06
C TYR A 182 -7.34 -12.09 -7.04
N MET A 183 -6.19 -11.46 -6.78
CA MET A 183 -6.09 -10.01 -6.78
C MET A 183 -6.27 -9.43 -8.17
N GLN A 184 -5.77 -10.10 -9.22
CA GLN A 184 -6.00 -9.67 -10.61
C GLN A 184 -7.50 -9.66 -10.90
N ASN A 185 -8.21 -10.72 -10.52
CA ASN A 185 -9.65 -10.83 -10.71
C ASN A 185 -10.45 -9.78 -9.89
N ILE A 186 -9.93 -9.31 -8.75
CA ILE A 186 -10.50 -8.19 -7.99
C ILE A 186 -10.31 -6.88 -8.75
N VAL A 187 -9.09 -6.60 -9.22
CA VAL A 187 -8.76 -5.38 -9.98
C VAL A 187 -9.59 -5.30 -11.25
N ASP A 188 -9.58 -6.37 -12.06
CA ASP A 188 -10.35 -6.45 -13.31
C ASP A 188 -11.85 -6.19 -13.07
N PHE A 189 -12.40 -6.75 -11.99
CA PHE A 189 -13.81 -6.54 -11.66
C PHE A 189 -14.09 -5.12 -11.19
N ALA A 190 -13.28 -4.56 -10.30
CA ALA A 190 -13.44 -3.19 -9.82
C ALA A 190 -13.37 -2.20 -10.99
N HIS A 191 -12.38 -2.33 -11.88
CA HIS A 191 -12.26 -1.53 -13.08
C HIS A 191 -13.46 -1.70 -14.02
N SER A 192 -14.02 -2.91 -14.17
CA SER A 192 -15.19 -3.16 -15.00
C SER A 192 -16.45 -2.40 -14.57
N ILE A 193 -16.51 -1.98 -13.30
CA ILE A 193 -17.61 -1.18 -12.73
C ILE A 193 -17.16 0.25 -12.37
N ASP A 194 -16.05 0.71 -12.96
CA ASP A 194 -15.49 2.06 -12.78
C ASP A 194 -15.17 2.36 -11.29
N MET A 195 -14.46 1.44 -10.64
CA MET A 195 -13.87 1.62 -9.33
C MET A 195 -12.36 1.40 -9.39
N LYS A 196 -11.60 2.24 -8.68
CA LYS A 196 -10.15 2.10 -8.52
C LYS A 196 -9.78 1.14 -7.40
N VAL A 197 -8.57 0.60 -7.44
CA VAL A 197 -8.01 -0.29 -6.39
C VAL A 197 -6.66 0.24 -5.91
N ALA A 198 -6.58 0.61 -4.64
CA ALA A 198 -5.32 0.90 -3.96
C ALA A 198 -4.80 -0.36 -3.25
N LEU A 199 -3.54 -0.72 -3.48
CA LEU A 199 -2.91 -1.86 -2.82
C LEU A 199 -2.23 -1.42 -1.51
N LYS A 200 -2.64 -2.01 -0.39
CA LYS A 200 -1.99 -1.82 0.92
C LYS A 200 -0.78 -2.73 1.06
N ASN A 201 0.34 -2.18 1.52
CA ASN A 201 1.61 -2.84 1.77
C ASN A 201 2.07 -3.73 0.58
N PRO A 202 2.49 -3.13 -0.56
CA PRO A 202 2.62 -3.81 -1.84
C PRO A 202 3.80 -4.80 -1.95
N SER A 203 4.48 -5.15 -0.85
CA SER A 203 5.80 -5.80 -0.82
C SER A 203 5.79 -7.18 -1.44
N TYR A 204 4.63 -7.83 -1.43
CA TYR A 204 4.43 -9.15 -2.01
C TYR A 204 4.31 -9.13 -3.53
N TYR A 205 3.76 -8.04 -4.09
CA TYR A 205 3.43 -7.95 -5.51
C TYR A 205 4.47 -7.17 -6.32
N VAL A 206 5.43 -6.50 -5.69
CA VAL A 206 6.41 -5.63 -6.37
C VAL A 206 7.24 -6.32 -7.46
N ASN A 207 7.40 -7.65 -7.37
CA ASN A 207 8.10 -8.45 -8.37
C ASN A 207 7.16 -9.21 -9.33
N GLU A 208 5.85 -8.94 -9.27
CA GLU A 208 4.81 -9.50 -10.15
C GLU A 208 4.31 -8.43 -11.13
N PRO A 209 5.05 -8.17 -12.23
CA PRO A 209 4.72 -7.13 -13.19
C PRO A 209 3.34 -7.31 -13.83
N THR A 210 2.78 -8.52 -13.81
CA THR A 210 1.45 -8.80 -14.36
C THR A 210 0.31 -8.15 -13.58
N ILE A 211 0.54 -7.77 -12.31
CA ILE A 211 -0.52 -7.21 -11.46
C ILE A 211 -0.12 -5.90 -10.78
N ILE A 212 1.16 -5.72 -10.41
CA ILE A 212 1.57 -4.51 -9.67
C ILE A 212 1.25 -3.24 -10.46
N ASP A 213 1.41 -3.28 -11.78
CA ASP A 213 1.12 -2.15 -12.67
C ASP A 213 -0.37 -1.94 -12.94
N GLU A 214 -1.26 -2.82 -12.47
CA GLU A 214 -2.72 -2.69 -12.62
C GLU A 214 -3.38 -1.94 -11.45
N PHE A 215 -2.75 -1.87 -10.27
CA PHE A 215 -3.27 -1.09 -9.15
C PHE A 215 -3.25 0.43 -9.41
N ASP A 216 -4.22 1.18 -8.92
CA ASP A 216 -4.34 2.62 -9.19
C ASP A 216 -3.50 3.48 -8.24
N ALA A 217 -3.25 2.98 -7.03
CA ALA A 217 -2.52 3.66 -5.97
C ALA A 217 -1.95 2.65 -4.96
N TYR A 218 -1.14 3.13 -4.01
CA TYR A 218 -0.55 2.31 -2.96
C TYR A 218 -0.70 2.95 -1.59
N ILE A 219 -0.96 2.13 -0.58
CA ILE A 219 -0.99 2.52 0.83
C ILE A 219 0.13 1.80 1.58
N VAL A 220 1.07 2.62 2.03
CA VAL A 220 2.13 2.45 3.01
C VAL A 220 1.67 2.42 4.47
N GLU A 221 1.77 1.36 5.25
CA GLU A 221 1.90 1.52 6.70
C GLU A 221 3.31 1.28 7.19
N SER A 222 3.70 2.03 8.20
CA SER A 222 4.84 1.66 9.03
C SER A 222 6.15 1.57 8.23
N LEU A 223 6.26 2.29 7.11
CA LEU A 223 7.38 2.21 6.17
C LEU A 223 8.75 2.35 6.85
N PHE A 224 8.81 3.12 7.94
CA PHE A 224 10.06 3.36 8.67
C PHE A 224 10.08 2.72 10.07
N ASN A 225 8.96 2.19 10.56
CA ASN A 225 8.80 1.66 11.92
C ASN A 225 9.10 0.17 12.01
N TRP A 226 8.58 -0.64 11.09
CA TRP A 226 8.57 -2.12 11.23
C TRP A 226 9.41 -2.82 10.17
N TYR A 227 9.51 -2.22 8.98
CA TYR A 227 10.20 -2.80 7.86
C TYR A 227 11.26 -1.82 7.36
N PRO A 228 12.46 -1.77 7.95
CA PRO A 228 13.49 -0.80 7.54
C PRO A 228 13.97 -0.97 6.09
N TRP A 229 13.57 -2.07 5.43
CA TRP A 229 13.86 -2.37 4.03
C TRP A 229 12.65 -2.21 3.11
N ASP A 230 11.45 -1.90 3.62
CA ASP A 230 10.25 -1.89 2.80
C ASP A 230 10.36 -0.89 1.66
N ILE A 231 10.96 0.27 1.91
CA ILE A 231 11.19 1.24 0.86
C ILE A 231 12.16 0.73 -0.22
N ASP A 232 13.14 -0.11 0.17
CA ASP A 232 14.04 -0.77 -0.78
C ASP A 232 13.32 -1.86 -1.57
N VAL A 233 12.41 -2.59 -0.92
CA VAL A 233 11.57 -3.63 -1.53
C VAL A 233 10.56 -3.02 -2.49
N TYR A 234 10.01 -1.84 -2.19
CA TYR A 234 9.06 -1.15 -3.06
C TYR A 234 9.68 -0.58 -4.33
N GLY A 235 11.01 -0.66 -4.48
CA GLY A 235 11.71 -0.30 -5.71
C GLY A 235 11.41 1.13 -6.16
N SER A 236 10.74 1.28 -7.31
CA SER A 236 10.37 2.59 -7.85
C SER A 236 8.97 3.06 -7.49
N LEU A 237 8.14 2.25 -6.82
CA LEU A 237 6.74 2.59 -6.53
C LEU A 237 6.59 3.94 -5.79
N PRO A 238 7.37 4.24 -4.73
CA PRO A 238 7.25 5.51 -4.02
C PRO A 238 7.60 6.74 -4.87
N TYR A 239 8.21 6.53 -6.05
CA TYR A 239 8.68 7.58 -6.96
C TYR A 239 7.96 7.50 -8.33
N GLY A 240 6.92 6.67 -8.41
CA GLY A 240 6.15 6.43 -9.63
C GLY A 240 5.09 7.52 -9.88
N PRO A 241 4.32 7.38 -10.98
CA PRO A 241 3.27 8.34 -11.32
C PRO A 241 1.97 8.13 -10.51
N LYS A 242 1.79 6.98 -9.87
CA LYS A 242 0.59 6.62 -9.11
C LYS A 242 0.66 7.16 -7.67
N PRO A 243 -0.45 7.56 -7.03
CA PRO A 243 -0.43 7.98 -5.63
C PRO A 243 0.16 6.90 -4.71
N PHE A 244 1.00 7.32 -3.77
CA PHE A 244 1.62 6.47 -2.75
C PHE A 244 1.53 7.20 -1.41
N TRP A 245 0.65 6.72 -0.53
CA TRP A 245 0.42 7.34 0.78
C TRP A 245 1.12 6.54 1.87
N ILE A 246 1.82 7.20 2.79
CA ILE A 246 2.58 6.54 3.85
C ILE A 246 2.02 6.96 5.21
N PHE A 247 1.36 6.05 5.92
CA PHE A 247 0.92 6.20 7.30
C PHE A 247 2.00 5.70 8.26
N GLN A 248 2.33 6.50 9.27
CA GLN A 248 3.37 6.20 10.26
C GLN A 248 2.83 6.27 11.67
N TYR A 249 3.42 5.47 12.55
CA TYR A 249 2.98 5.33 13.93
C TYR A 249 4.14 5.74 14.85
N PRO A 250 4.17 7.00 15.33
CA PRO A 250 5.26 7.46 16.19
C PRO A 250 5.37 6.65 17.48
N GLY A 251 6.62 6.39 17.90
CA GLY A 251 6.90 5.63 19.13
C GLY A 251 6.86 4.11 18.97
N GLU A 252 6.24 3.60 17.91
CA GLU A 252 6.31 2.17 17.57
C GLU A 252 7.73 1.77 17.19
N ASN A 253 8.21 0.66 17.73
CA ASN A 253 9.58 0.15 17.58
C ASN A 253 10.70 1.14 17.94
N GLY A 254 10.41 2.11 18.81
CA GLY A 254 11.42 3.06 19.28
C GLY A 254 11.90 4.05 18.21
N LEU A 255 11.23 4.14 17.05
CA LEU A 255 11.54 5.15 16.03
C LEU A 255 11.22 6.55 16.56
N THR A 256 12.26 7.35 16.79
CA THR A 256 12.10 8.74 17.18
C THR A 256 11.72 9.63 16.00
N ASN A 257 11.10 10.79 16.26
CA ASN A 257 10.78 11.75 15.20
C ASN A 257 12.04 12.24 14.44
N GLN A 258 13.19 12.33 15.11
CA GLN A 258 14.44 12.70 14.45
C GLN A 258 14.92 11.60 13.51
N GLU A 259 14.89 10.33 13.94
CA GLU A 259 15.27 9.21 13.07
C GLU A 259 14.30 9.04 11.89
N LEU A 260 13.00 9.28 12.10
CA LEU A 260 12.02 9.32 11.02
C LEU A 260 12.37 10.41 10.00
N HIS A 261 12.63 11.64 10.46
CA HIS A 261 13.06 12.76 9.60
C HIS A 261 14.31 12.40 8.80
N ASP A 262 15.36 11.93 9.48
CA ASP A 262 16.64 11.59 8.85
C ASP A 262 16.46 10.50 7.78
N ARG A 263 15.65 9.46 8.06
CA ARG A 263 15.31 8.41 7.08
C ARG A 263 14.50 8.94 5.91
N MET A 264 13.52 9.81 6.15
CA MET A 264 12.75 10.46 5.08
C MET A 264 13.64 11.30 4.15
N VAL A 265 14.57 12.09 4.72
CA VAL A 265 15.55 12.88 3.96
C VAL A 265 16.47 11.97 3.14
N ASP A 266 17.07 10.96 3.77
CA ASP A 266 17.96 10.00 3.10
C ASP A 266 17.28 9.32 1.91
N ARG A 267 16.00 8.96 2.09
CA ARG A 267 15.21 8.24 1.10
C ARG A 267 14.39 9.12 0.17
N GLN A 268 14.52 10.44 0.27
CA GLN A 268 13.79 11.40 -0.57
C GLN A 268 12.25 11.26 -0.50
N VAL A 269 11.73 10.86 0.67
CA VAL A 269 10.29 10.84 0.97
C VAL A 269 9.94 12.16 1.64
N ARG A 270 9.07 12.98 1.02
CA ARG A 270 8.84 14.35 1.51
C ARG A 270 7.74 14.42 2.55
N GLU A 271 6.77 13.51 2.45
CA GLU A 271 5.57 13.50 3.29
C GLU A 271 5.25 12.09 3.80
N VAL A 272 4.78 12.05 5.05
CA VAL A 272 4.07 10.92 5.64
C VAL A 272 2.88 11.44 6.45
N TYR A 273 1.94 10.56 6.79
CA TYR A 273 0.78 10.81 7.64
C TYR A 273 1.04 10.18 9.00
N MET A 274 1.35 10.98 10.01
CA MET A 274 1.62 10.48 11.35
C MET A 274 0.33 10.32 12.14
N ASP A 275 0.15 9.15 12.74
CA ASP A 275 -0.91 8.92 13.71
C ASP A 275 -0.68 9.74 14.98
N SER A 276 -1.72 10.37 15.51
CA SER A 276 -1.63 11.29 16.65
C SER A 276 -2.95 11.39 17.41
N THR A 277 -2.97 12.15 18.51
CA THR A 277 -4.20 12.43 19.26
C THR A 277 -5.23 13.24 18.48
N ASP A 278 -4.78 13.98 17.46
CA ASP A 278 -5.63 14.78 16.57
C ASP A 278 -6.01 14.01 15.29
N GLY A 279 -5.83 12.68 15.29
CA GLY A 279 -5.93 11.85 14.09
C GLY A 279 -4.65 11.89 13.26
N TYR A 280 -4.75 11.64 11.95
CA TYR A 280 -3.59 11.66 11.07
C TYR A 280 -3.16 13.10 10.74
N VAL A 281 -1.90 13.41 11.01
CA VAL A 281 -1.29 14.71 10.70
C VAL A 281 -0.21 14.57 9.65
N ARG A 282 -0.16 15.49 8.69
CA ARG A 282 0.88 15.51 7.66
C ARG A 282 2.20 15.93 8.29
N TYR A 283 3.21 15.08 8.14
CA TYR A 283 4.57 15.30 8.59
C TYR A 283 5.50 15.38 7.39
N TYR A 284 6.40 16.36 7.40
CA TYR A 284 7.25 16.65 6.27
C TYR A 284 8.74 16.63 6.64
N ALA A 285 9.54 16.08 5.74
CA ALA A 285 10.99 16.20 5.77
C ALA A 285 11.44 17.39 4.89
N TYR A 286 11.49 18.57 5.49
CA TYR A 286 12.14 19.76 4.92
C TYR A 286 13.51 20.01 5.54
#